data_AF-A0A2V8RU76-F1
#
_entry.id   AF-A0A2V8RU76-F1
#
_cell.length_a   1.000
_cell.length_b   1.000
_cell.length_c   1.000
_cell.angle_alpha   90.00
_cell.angle_beta   90.00
_cell.angle_gamma   90.00
#
_symmetry.space_group_name_H-M   'P 1'
#
loop_
_entity.id
_entity.type
_entity.pdbx_description
1 polymer ?
#
loop_
_entity_poly.entity_id
_entity_poly.type
_entity_poly.pdbx_seq_one_letter_code
_entity_poly.pdbx_strand_id
1 'polypeptide(L)'
;MGDLILKTRLYDLIKNLGEVQSVLVAVQGRREEIDHLWECLNQQEELRRDLVRCLKEIELLAEPLAYDKNYDAAEFSLKLVGPSDGGDAPDNEGGHAQQTGLLTQAQEQLKELQRLMSETRKVLMLVQNRFTQIQENNELKKALEEMLSKSAENWANELRPIAQELEHGGDPQQQAAIRRRAWQDYISTGFERKRVVFAEYVDFLGGLALRDTGFDRGICRLADELIRSCGRSWPRDTPQWQSLTIPTSQETMSKTLAELIRMGFPEWTFWAIPLTAHALGQVLVDKNDALKDYVTEHAKDKQAESHLQSLLADAFATYAMGPAYACAAVMLRFNPVQAFADRADHPADAKRAHMVFAMLQRMNNKEDFQPYEHILHDVLETEWQEALRQVRPPDADANKAVAAPPADDVVDKLPADEQAQLNAHVAYVADYLDKSALVSYKASALAETKQMLGKIIANPKLEDKDIGGLQNTDSLRDVLNAAWVYRVEQLAPTEQIQAAAQRLLAVIANKRRRPEDERAKSKFSLRGN
;
A
#
# COMPACT_ATOMS: atom_id res chain seq x y z
N MET A 1 45.48 -5.76 -30.63
CA MET A 1 44.81 -6.29 -29.44
C MET A 1 43.40 -5.74 -29.42
N GLY A 2 42.42 -6.57 -29.81
CA GLY A 2 41.02 -6.19 -29.82
C GLY A 2 40.54 -5.84 -28.41
N ASP A 3 39.55 -4.96 -28.33
CA ASP A 3 39.02 -4.30 -27.13
C ASP A 3 38.41 -5.32 -26.12
N LEU A 4 39.30 -6.05 -25.43
CA LEU A 4 39.00 -7.11 -24.48
C LEU A 4 38.10 -6.60 -23.34
N ILE A 5 38.22 -5.32 -23.00
CA ILE A 5 37.44 -4.66 -21.94
C ILE A 5 35.97 -4.59 -22.32
N LEU A 6 35.63 -4.10 -23.52
CA LEU A 6 34.24 -4.00 -23.96
C LEU A 6 33.59 -5.39 -24.07
N LYS A 7 34.32 -6.36 -24.65
CA LYS A 7 33.83 -7.74 -24.78
C LYS A 7 33.56 -8.36 -23.41
N THR A 8 34.50 -8.25 -22.47
CA THR A 8 34.33 -8.77 -21.10
C THR A 8 33.13 -8.13 -20.42
N ARG A 9 32.97 -6.80 -20.51
CA ARG A 9 31.82 -6.10 -19.91
C ARG A 9 30.47 -6.51 -20.49
N LEU A 10 30.40 -6.74 -21.81
CA LEU A 10 29.17 -7.24 -22.46
C LEU A 10 28.84 -8.66 -22.00
N TYR A 11 29.84 -9.55 -21.93
CA TYR A 11 29.65 -10.93 -21.47
C TYR A 11 29.24 -11.00 -19.99
N ASP A 12 29.90 -10.26 -19.10
CA ASP A 12 29.56 -10.20 -17.67
C ASP A 12 28.14 -9.66 -17.45
N LEU A 13 27.74 -8.65 -18.23
CA LEU A 13 26.40 -8.09 -18.16
C LEU A 13 25.34 -9.12 -18.59
N ILE A 14 25.56 -9.82 -19.71
CA ILE A 14 24.67 -10.89 -20.17
C ILE A 14 24.55 -12.01 -19.12
N LYS A 15 25.67 -12.38 -18.48
CA LYS A 15 25.70 -13.40 -17.43
C LYS A 15 24.94 -12.94 -16.17
N ASN A 16 25.21 -11.74 -15.66
CA ASN A 16 24.56 -11.22 -14.46
C ASN A 16 23.04 -11.09 -14.64
N LEU A 17 22.57 -10.75 -15.84
CA LEU A 17 21.13 -10.74 -16.16
C LEU A 17 20.48 -12.11 -16.00
N GLY A 18 21.21 -13.20 -16.26
CA GLY A 18 20.75 -14.56 -15.98
C GLY A 18 20.74 -14.91 -14.48
N GLU A 19 21.61 -14.32 -13.67
CA GLU A 19 21.71 -14.62 -12.24
C GLU A 19 20.63 -13.94 -11.38
N VAL A 20 20.02 -12.84 -11.84
CA VAL A 20 18.90 -12.14 -11.16
C VAL A 20 17.74 -13.08 -10.80
N GLN A 21 17.55 -14.15 -11.58
CA GLN A 21 16.56 -15.20 -11.32
C GLN A 21 16.81 -15.98 -10.00
N SER A 22 18.06 -16.05 -9.54
CA SER A 22 18.47 -16.81 -8.35
C SER A 22 18.15 -16.10 -7.03
N VAL A 23 18.09 -14.77 -7.03
CA VAL A 23 17.79 -13.97 -5.82
C VAL A 23 16.33 -14.14 -5.39
N LEU A 24 15.41 -14.28 -6.35
CA LEU A 24 14.00 -14.60 -6.11
C LEU A 24 13.82 -15.94 -5.36
N VAL A 25 14.70 -16.90 -5.60
CA VAL A 25 14.71 -18.21 -4.92
C VAL A 25 15.21 -18.06 -3.47
N ALA A 26 16.21 -17.22 -3.22
CA ALA A 26 16.74 -17.01 -1.88
C ALA A 26 15.75 -16.33 -0.91
N VAL A 27 14.93 -15.41 -1.41
CA VAL A 27 13.86 -14.76 -0.62
C VAL A 27 12.77 -15.76 -0.22
N GLN A 28 12.52 -16.79 -1.04
CA GLN A 28 11.55 -17.84 -0.73
C GLN A 28 12.02 -18.76 0.41
N GLY A 29 13.31 -19.10 0.48
CA GLY A 29 13.85 -19.97 1.52
C GLY A 29 13.64 -19.43 2.95
N ARG A 30 13.80 -18.12 3.18
CA ARG A 30 13.55 -17.50 4.50
C ARG A 30 12.09 -17.54 4.93
N ARG A 31 11.16 -17.68 3.98
CA ARG A 31 9.73 -17.76 4.28
C ARG A 31 9.32 -19.15 4.73
N GLU A 32 9.86 -20.19 4.10
CA GLU A 32 9.63 -21.58 4.51
C GLU A 32 10.04 -21.80 5.97
N GLU A 33 11.11 -21.15 6.43
CA GLU A 33 11.53 -21.14 7.83
C GLU A 33 10.48 -20.52 8.77
N ILE A 34 9.81 -19.44 8.35
CA ILE A 34 8.80 -18.73 9.16
C ILE A 34 7.47 -19.49 9.17
N ASP A 35 7.05 -20.02 8.03
CA ASP A 35 5.85 -20.86 7.93
C ASP A 35 6.03 -22.13 8.80
N HIS A 36 7.23 -22.72 8.81
CA HIS A 36 7.57 -23.84 9.69
C HIS A 36 7.50 -23.46 11.19
N LEU A 37 8.03 -22.29 11.57
CA LEU A 37 7.91 -21.80 12.95
C LEU A 37 6.46 -21.59 13.36
N TRP A 38 5.61 -21.06 12.48
CA TRP A 38 4.18 -20.88 12.73
C TRP A 38 3.46 -22.22 12.92
N GLU A 39 3.78 -23.22 12.10
CA GLU A 39 3.22 -24.57 12.22
C GLU A 39 3.63 -25.24 13.55
N CYS A 40 4.90 -25.11 13.95
CA CYS A 40 5.39 -25.57 15.25
C CYS A 40 4.61 -24.94 16.41
N LEU A 41 4.30 -23.64 16.32
CA LEU A 41 3.53 -22.92 17.34
C LEU A 41 2.07 -23.36 17.42
N ASN A 42 1.43 -23.68 16.29
CA ASN A 42 0.09 -24.25 16.30
C ASN A 42 0.07 -25.64 16.96
N GLN A 43 1.06 -26.47 16.68
CA GLN A 43 1.22 -27.78 17.34
C GLN A 43 1.39 -27.64 18.87
N GLN A 44 2.17 -26.65 19.32
CA GLN A 44 2.29 -26.34 20.75
C GLN A 44 0.96 -25.90 21.38
N GLU A 45 0.10 -25.18 20.64
CA GLU A 45 -1.23 -24.79 21.12
C GLU A 45 -2.17 -25.99 21.28
N GLU A 46 -2.08 -26.99 20.40
CA GLU A 46 -2.80 -28.26 20.54
C GLU A 46 -2.34 -29.03 21.78
N LEU A 47 -1.02 -29.22 21.94
CA LEU A 47 -0.43 -29.84 23.14
C LEU A 47 -0.87 -29.13 24.43
N ARG A 48 -0.96 -27.79 24.40
CA ARG A 48 -1.48 -27.00 25.52
C ARG A 48 -2.94 -27.30 25.81
N ARG A 49 -3.80 -27.41 24.79
CA ARG A 49 -5.22 -27.74 24.98
C ARG A 49 -5.39 -29.11 25.62
N ASP A 50 -4.56 -30.07 25.23
CA ASP A 50 -4.57 -31.41 25.83
C ASP A 50 -4.10 -31.37 27.29
N LEU A 51 -3.04 -30.61 27.61
CA LEU A 51 -2.58 -30.44 28.99
C LEU A 51 -3.65 -29.81 29.90
N VAL A 52 -4.35 -28.77 29.41
CA VAL A 52 -5.47 -28.15 30.13
C VAL A 52 -6.61 -29.15 30.35
N ARG A 53 -6.90 -30.00 29.37
CA ARG A 53 -7.90 -31.07 29.50
C ARG A 53 -7.50 -32.06 30.59
N CYS A 54 -6.25 -32.56 30.55
CA CYS A 54 -5.73 -33.48 31.55
C CYS A 54 -5.76 -32.88 32.96
N LEU A 55 -5.37 -31.61 33.14
CA LEU A 55 -5.42 -30.95 34.45
C LEU A 55 -6.85 -30.84 34.98
N LYS A 56 -7.82 -30.59 34.11
CA LYS A 56 -9.23 -30.51 34.49
C LYS A 56 -9.81 -31.88 34.86
N GLU A 57 -9.36 -32.94 34.19
CA GLU A 57 -9.67 -34.32 34.58
C GLU A 57 -9.07 -34.65 35.95
N ILE A 58 -7.82 -34.23 36.23
CA ILE A 58 -7.20 -34.40 37.54
C ILE A 58 -7.96 -33.62 38.62
N GLU A 59 -8.38 -32.38 38.35
CA GLU A 59 -9.20 -31.58 39.27
C GLU A 59 -10.53 -32.27 39.59
N LEU A 60 -11.24 -32.77 38.57
CA LEU A 60 -12.50 -33.51 38.76
C LEU A 60 -12.30 -34.80 39.56
N LEU A 61 -11.18 -35.49 39.36
CA LEU A 61 -10.82 -36.67 40.14
C LEU A 61 -10.46 -36.32 41.59
N ALA A 62 -9.90 -35.13 41.84
CA ALA A 62 -9.47 -34.67 43.16
C ALA A 62 -10.59 -33.97 43.96
N GLU A 63 -11.65 -33.50 43.31
CA GLU A 63 -12.79 -32.82 43.94
C GLU A 63 -13.46 -33.63 45.07
N PRO A 64 -13.64 -34.97 44.97
CA PRO A 64 -14.17 -35.80 46.06
C PRO A 64 -13.28 -35.82 47.31
N LEU A 65 -11.95 -35.78 47.15
CA LEU A 65 -10.99 -35.77 48.27
C LEU A 65 -11.09 -34.49 49.11
N ALA A 66 -11.52 -33.38 48.51
CA ALA A 66 -11.63 -32.11 49.21
C ALA A 66 -12.87 -32.02 50.11
N TYR A 67 -13.92 -32.79 49.81
CA TYR A 67 -15.22 -32.70 50.47
C TYR A 67 -15.58 -33.91 51.34
N ASP A 68 -15.02 -35.09 51.08
CA ASP A 68 -15.27 -36.29 51.86
C ASP A 68 -14.07 -36.63 52.76
N LYS A 69 -14.23 -36.38 54.07
CA LYS A 69 -13.20 -36.66 55.09
C LYS A 69 -12.87 -38.15 55.26
N ASN A 70 -13.68 -39.04 54.70
CA ASN A 70 -13.48 -40.49 54.74
C ASN A 70 -12.96 -41.06 53.41
N TYR A 71 -12.65 -40.21 52.42
CA TYR A 71 -12.17 -40.67 51.12
C TYR A 71 -10.73 -41.19 51.23
N ASP A 72 -10.56 -42.48 50.91
CA ASP A 72 -9.28 -43.18 51.05
C ASP A 72 -8.27 -42.67 50.01
N ALA A 73 -7.20 -42.02 50.49
CA ALA A 73 -6.11 -41.51 49.65
C ALA A 73 -5.40 -42.63 48.84
N ALA A 74 -5.50 -43.89 49.29
CA ALA A 74 -4.99 -45.04 48.56
C ALA A 74 -5.80 -45.31 47.28
N GLU A 75 -7.13 -45.18 47.32
CA GLU A 75 -8.00 -45.39 46.15
C GLU A 75 -7.78 -44.31 45.08
N PHE A 76 -7.58 -43.06 45.50
CA PHE A 76 -7.23 -41.97 44.58
C PHE A 76 -5.87 -42.19 43.92
N SER A 77 -4.85 -42.58 44.68
CA SER A 77 -3.52 -42.89 44.13
C SER A 77 -3.57 -44.06 43.13
N LEU A 78 -4.40 -45.07 43.41
CA LEU A 78 -4.61 -46.21 42.51
C LEU A 78 -5.28 -45.82 41.19
N LYS A 79 -6.20 -44.84 41.23
CA LYS A 79 -6.86 -44.28 40.03
C LYS A 79 -5.94 -43.34 39.23
N LEU A 80 -5.06 -42.59 39.88
CA LEU A 80 -4.23 -41.58 39.22
C LEU A 80 -2.94 -42.15 38.62
N VAL A 81 -2.29 -43.10 39.32
CA VAL A 81 -0.95 -43.61 38.97
C VAL A 81 -0.99 -45.04 38.40
N GLY A 82 -2.13 -45.73 38.55
CA GLY A 82 -2.24 -47.16 38.28
C GLY A 82 -1.60 -47.98 39.42
N PRO A 83 -1.88 -49.30 39.48
CA PRO A 83 -1.36 -50.16 40.55
C PRO A 83 0.17 -50.17 40.53
N SER A 84 0.78 -49.58 41.56
CA SER A 84 2.21 -49.63 41.81
C SER A 84 2.54 -50.96 42.51
N ASP A 85 3.42 -51.76 41.91
CA ASP A 85 3.88 -53.03 42.49
C ASP A 85 4.61 -52.82 43.83
N GLY A 86 3.92 -53.18 44.91
CA GLY A 86 4.45 -53.79 46.14
C GLY A 86 5.64 -53.13 46.83
N GLY A 87 5.37 -52.19 47.75
CA GLY A 87 6.33 -51.79 48.78
C GLY A 87 5.62 -51.05 49.92
N ASP A 88 5.80 -51.56 51.15
CA ASP A 88 5.16 -51.07 52.38
C ASP A 88 5.34 -49.55 52.56
N ALA A 89 4.24 -48.80 52.52
CA ALA A 89 4.24 -47.34 52.65
C ALA A 89 4.09 -46.91 54.12
N PRO A 90 4.97 -46.04 54.64
CA PRO A 90 4.82 -45.46 55.98
C PRO A 90 3.70 -44.41 56.02
N ASP A 91 2.91 -44.40 57.10
CA ASP A 91 1.88 -43.39 57.40
C ASP A 91 2.52 -41.99 57.45
N ASN A 92 2.27 -41.18 56.42
CA ASN A 92 2.92 -39.89 56.24
C ASN A 92 1.86 -38.79 56.06
N GLU A 93 1.32 -38.27 57.17
CA GLU A 93 0.38 -37.14 57.20
C GLU A 93 0.95 -35.86 56.53
N GLY A 94 2.26 -35.77 56.30
CA GLY A 94 2.91 -34.68 55.57
C GLY A 94 2.65 -34.66 54.05
N GLY A 95 2.14 -35.76 53.46
CA GLY A 95 1.98 -35.90 52.01
C GLY A 95 0.90 -34.98 51.41
N HIS A 96 -0.18 -34.70 52.14
CA HIS A 96 -1.28 -33.89 51.62
C HIS A 96 -0.87 -32.44 51.36
N ALA A 97 -0.17 -31.80 52.30
CA ALA A 97 0.30 -30.41 52.13
C ALA A 97 1.30 -30.28 50.96
N GLN A 98 2.13 -31.30 50.74
CA GLN A 98 3.10 -31.33 49.65
C GLN A 98 2.41 -31.49 48.28
N GLN A 99 1.36 -32.32 48.19
CA GLN A 99 0.56 -32.47 46.97
C GLN A 99 -0.25 -31.23 46.62
N THR A 100 -0.84 -30.54 47.61
CA THR A 100 -1.59 -29.29 47.35
C THR A 100 -0.67 -28.18 46.85
N GLY A 101 0.57 -28.13 47.37
CA GLY A 101 1.60 -27.21 46.90
C GLY A 101 2.00 -27.45 45.45
N LEU A 102 2.19 -28.72 45.05
CA LEU A 102 2.54 -29.09 43.67
C LEU A 102 1.42 -28.75 42.67
N LEU A 103 0.15 -28.97 43.04
CA LEU A 103 -0.98 -28.65 42.16
C LEU A 103 -1.14 -27.15 41.94
N THR A 104 -0.99 -26.37 43.02
CA THR A 104 -1.01 -24.89 42.95
C THR A 104 0.13 -24.37 42.07
N GLN A 105 1.34 -24.92 42.25
CA GLN A 105 2.51 -24.57 41.43
C GLN A 105 2.30 -24.93 39.95
N ALA A 106 1.72 -26.09 39.66
CA ALA A 106 1.40 -26.50 38.28
C ALA A 106 0.34 -25.57 37.63
N GLN A 107 -0.68 -25.16 38.39
CA GLN A 107 -1.69 -24.20 37.90
C GLN A 107 -1.08 -22.81 37.61
N GLU A 108 -0.16 -22.33 38.46
CA GLU A 108 0.57 -21.08 38.22
C GLU A 108 1.48 -21.16 36.99
N GLN A 109 2.24 -22.25 36.84
CA GLN A 109 3.06 -22.49 35.65
C GLN A 109 2.22 -22.56 34.37
N LEU A 110 1.04 -23.19 34.44
CA LEU A 110 0.11 -23.23 33.31
C LEU A 110 -0.40 -21.83 32.95
N LYS A 111 -0.80 -21.02 33.93
CA LYS A 111 -1.24 -19.63 33.69
C LYS A 111 -0.13 -18.80 33.05
N GLU A 112 1.10 -18.94 33.51
CA GLU A 112 2.24 -18.22 32.92
C GLU A 112 2.54 -18.69 31.50
N LEU A 113 2.48 -20.00 31.24
CA LEU A 113 2.57 -20.55 29.88
C LEU A 113 1.45 -20.01 28.97
N GLN A 114 0.22 -19.91 29.48
CA GLN A 114 -0.90 -19.33 28.73
C GLN A 114 -0.64 -17.85 28.37
N ARG A 115 -0.09 -17.08 29.32
CA ARG A 115 0.30 -15.68 29.10
C ARG A 115 1.36 -15.59 28.01
N LEU A 116 2.45 -16.36 28.14
CA LEU A 116 3.57 -16.38 27.19
C LEU A 116 3.14 -16.84 25.79
N MET A 117 2.28 -17.86 25.67
CA MET A 117 1.75 -18.31 24.38
C MET A 117 0.83 -17.27 23.75
N SER A 118 0.01 -16.57 24.54
CA SER A 118 -0.81 -15.45 24.06
C SER A 118 0.05 -14.30 23.55
N GLU A 119 1.12 -13.94 24.27
CA GLU A 119 2.08 -12.93 23.84
C GLU A 119 2.84 -13.35 22.59
N THR A 120 3.30 -14.60 22.55
CA THR A 120 4.01 -15.15 21.39
C THR A 120 3.10 -15.20 20.17
N ARG A 121 1.83 -15.60 20.32
CA ARG A 121 0.83 -15.56 19.24
C ARG A 121 0.53 -14.14 18.79
N LYS A 122 0.47 -13.16 19.70
CA LYS A 122 0.36 -11.74 19.32
C LYS A 122 1.57 -11.30 18.50
N VAL A 123 2.79 -11.63 18.94
CA VAL A 123 4.03 -11.32 18.21
C VAL A 123 4.04 -11.99 16.85
N LEU A 124 3.70 -13.28 16.76
CA LEU A 124 3.66 -14.00 15.51
C LEU A 124 2.54 -13.49 14.61
N MET A 125 1.35 -13.16 15.11
CA MET A 125 0.32 -12.52 14.30
C MET A 125 0.80 -11.18 13.79
N LEU A 126 1.55 -10.40 14.59
CA LEU A 126 2.17 -9.18 14.11
C LEU A 126 3.19 -9.47 13.00
N VAL A 127 4.03 -10.50 13.16
CA VAL A 127 5.04 -10.93 12.18
C VAL A 127 4.39 -11.49 10.89
N GLN A 128 3.43 -12.40 11.00
CA GLN A 128 2.69 -12.97 9.89
C GLN A 128 1.89 -11.90 9.14
N ASN A 129 1.26 -10.96 9.87
CA ASN A 129 0.60 -9.83 9.22
C ASN A 129 1.61 -8.91 8.53
N ARG A 130 2.86 -8.80 9.02
CA ARG A 130 3.90 -7.99 8.36
C ARG A 130 4.34 -8.59 7.03
N PHE A 131 4.42 -9.92 6.93
CA PHE A 131 4.75 -10.57 5.66
C PHE A 131 3.61 -10.41 4.67
N THR A 132 3.92 -9.74 3.57
CA THR A 132 2.98 -9.71 2.46
C THR A 132 3.04 -11.06 1.77
N GLN A 133 1.97 -11.85 1.84
CA GLN A 133 1.93 -13.11 1.11
C GLN A 133 1.94 -12.84 -0.40
N ILE A 134 3.12 -12.79 -1.01
CA ILE A 134 3.26 -12.79 -2.48
C ILE A 134 2.75 -14.13 -3.06
N GLN A 135 2.69 -15.19 -2.25
CA GLN A 135 2.42 -16.58 -2.68
C GLN A 135 0.99 -16.84 -3.18
N GLU A 136 -0.02 -16.05 -2.82
CA GLU A 136 -1.37 -16.30 -3.37
C GLU A 136 -1.58 -15.63 -4.74
N ASN A 137 -0.69 -14.73 -5.14
CA ASN A 137 -0.76 -14.07 -6.43
C ASN A 137 0.28 -14.66 -7.39
N ASN A 138 0.04 -15.92 -7.81
CA ASN A 138 0.82 -16.55 -8.87
C ASN A 138 0.93 -15.65 -10.11
N GLU A 139 -0.10 -14.84 -10.38
CA GLU A 139 -0.09 -13.88 -11.49
C GLU A 139 0.92 -12.75 -11.28
N LEU A 140 1.05 -12.16 -10.08
CA LEU A 140 2.06 -11.13 -9.82
C LEU A 140 3.48 -11.68 -9.91
N LYS A 141 3.72 -12.87 -9.32
CA LYS A 141 5.03 -13.52 -9.43
C LYS A 141 5.37 -13.81 -10.89
N LYS A 142 4.43 -14.42 -11.63
CA LYS A 142 4.59 -14.74 -13.04
C LYS A 142 4.78 -13.49 -13.88
N ALA A 143 4.01 -12.43 -13.64
CA ALA A 143 4.17 -11.14 -14.31
C ALA A 143 5.55 -10.53 -14.06
N LEU A 144 6.03 -10.57 -12.81
CA LEU A 144 7.38 -10.10 -12.46
C LEU A 144 8.47 -10.92 -13.16
N GLU A 145 8.38 -12.24 -13.11
CA GLU A 145 9.33 -13.14 -13.76
C GLU A 145 9.31 -12.99 -15.29
N GLU A 146 8.13 -12.98 -15.92
CA GLU A 146 7.96 -12.80 -17.36
C GLU A 146 8.52 -11.47 -17.83
N MET A 147 8.26 -10.38 -17.10
CA MET A 147 8.68 -9.07 -17.54
C MET A 147 10.17 -8.77 -17.22
N LEU A 148 10.73 -9.27 -16.11
CA LEU A 148 12.18 -9.24 -15.90
C LEU A 148 12.91 -10.08 -16.95
N SER A 149 12.40 -11.28 -17.25
CA SER A 149 12.96 -12.18 -18.27
C SER A 149 12.87 -11.54 -19.66
N LYS A 150 11.70 -10.99 -20.02
CA LYS A 150 11.48 -10.30 -21.30
C LYS A 150 12.36 -9.06 -21.43
N SER A 151 12.54 -8.29 -20.36
CA SER A 151 13.43 -7.13 -20.37
C SER A 151 14.88 -7.56 -20.57
N ALA A 152 15.34 -8.58 -19.81
CA ALA A 152 16.67 -9.14 -19.96
C ALA A 152 16.91 -9.74 -21.37
N GLU A 153 15.92 -10.45 -21.92
CA GLU A 153 15.97 -11.05 -23.25
C GLU A 153 16.01 -9.99 -24.35
N ASN A 154 15.13 -8.99 -24.28
CA ASN A 154 15.13 -7.86 -25.22
C ASN A 154 16.50 -7.19 -25.23
N TRP A 155 17.11 -6.97 -24.05
CA TRP A 155 18.45 -6.40 -23.95
C TRP A 155 19.53 -7.30 -24.52
N ALA A 156 19.48 -8.60 -24.22
CA ALA A 156 20.42 -9.56 -24.79
C ALA A 156 20.33 -9.55 -26.32
N ASN A 157 19.12 -9.44 -26.87
CA ASN A 157 18.87 -9.37 -28.31
C ASN A 157 19.32 -8.03 -28.92
N GLU A 158 19.24 -6.91 -28.21
CA GLU A 158 19.79 -5.62 -28.66
C GLU A 158 21.33 -5.59 -28.69
N LEU A 159 21.98 -6.24 -27.72
CA LEU A 159 23.44 -6.25 -27.62
C LEU A 159 24.11 -7.29 -28.52
N ARG A 160 23.39 -8.37 -28.87
CA ARG A 160 23.94 -9.48 -29.66
C ARG A 160 24.45 -9.05 -31.04
N PRO A 161 23.74 -8.23 -31.84
CA PRO A 161 24.26 -7.72 -33.10
C PRO A 161 25.55 -6.92 -32.92
N ILE A 162 25.64 -6.08 -31.89
CA ILE A 162 26.83 -5.26 -31.59
C ILE A 162 28.02 -6.17 -31.25
N ALA A 163 27.79 -7.19 -30.43
CA ALA A 163 28.81 -8.18 -30.09
C ALA A 163 29.29 -8.96 -31.34
N GLN A 164 28.36 -9.38 -32.19
CA GLN A 164 28.64 -10.09 -33.45
C GLN A 164 29.42 -9.20 -34.44
N GLU A 165 29.05 -7.93 -34.60
CA GLU A 165 29.78 -6.97 -35.44
C GLU A 165 31.22 -6.75 -34.97
N LEU A 166 31.47 -6.81 -33.66
CA LEU A 166 32.82 -6.71 -33.07
C LEU A 166 33.65 -8.00 -33.22
N GLU A 167 33.03 -9.12 -33.58
CA GLU A 167 33.68 -10.41 -33.84
C GLU A 167 34.03 -10.61 -35.31
N HIS A 168 33.21 -10.08 -36.22
CA HIS A 168 33.46 -10.15 -37.65
C HIS A 168 34.57 -9.16 -38.03
N GLY A 169 35.75 -9.69 -38.35
CA GLY A 169 36.93 -8.91 -38.74
C GLY A 169 36.64 -7.98 -39.94
N GLY A 170 37.23 -6.80 -39.92
CA GLY A 170 37.14 -5.78 -40.97
C GLY A 170 38.44 -4.99 -41.05
N ASP A 171 38.54 -4.06 -42.00
CA ASP A 171 39.69 -3.15 -42.06
C ASP A 171 39.85 -2.38 -40.72
N PRO A 172 41.08 -2.06 -40.29
CA PRO A 172 41.34 -1.29 -39.07
C PRO A 172 40.48 -0.03 -38.87
N GLN A 173 40.18 0.70 -39.95
CA GLN A 173 39.40 1.94 -39.92
C GLN A 173 37.91 1.65 -39.73
N GLN A 174 37.36 0.68 -40.46
CA GLN A 174 35.99 0.19 -40.25
C GLN A 174 35.80 -0.37 -38.83
N GLN A 175 36.78 -1.13 -38.31
CA GLN A 175 36.74 -1.61 -36.93
C GLN A 175 36.78 -0.50 -35.89
N ALA A 176 37.54 0.57 -36.12
CA ALA A 176 37.56 1.72 -35.21
C ALA A 176 36.20 2.45 -35.18
N ALA A 177 35.54 2.58 -36.33
CA ALA A 177 34.20 3.15 -36.43
C ALA A 177 33.14 2.27 -35.73
N ILE A 178 33.16 0.96 -35.98
CA ILE A 178 32.26 -0.02 -35.31
C ILE A 178 32.47 0.02 -33.80
N ARG A 179 33.73 0.03 -33.32
CA ARG A 179 34.03 0.15 -31.88
C ARG A 179 33.47 1.43 -31.26
N ARG A 180 33.65 2.58 -31.93
CA ARG A 180 33.14 3.86 -31.42
C ARG A 180 31.61 3.85 -31.33
N ARG A 181 30.94 3.38 -32.38
CA ARG A 181 29.49 3.23 -32.41
C ARG A 181 29.01 2.26 -31.33
N ALA A 182 29.62 1.09 -31.21
CA ALA A 182 29.29 0.09 -30.19
C ALA A 182 29.42 0.65 -28.76
N TRP A 183 30.47 1.41 -28.47
CA TRP A 183 30.63 2.09 -27.18
C TRP A 183 29.56 3.15 -26.96
N GLN A 184 29.25 3.94 -27.99
CA GLN A 184 28.24 4.98 -27.91
C GLN A 184 26.85 4.37 -27.70
N ASP A 185 26.50 3.31 -28.42
CA ASP A 185 25.24 2.57 -28.27
C ASP A 185 25.19 1.87 -26.89
N TYR A 186 26.30 1.28 -26.44
CA TYR A 186 26.41 0.69 -25.10
C TYR A 186 26.18 1.72 -23.99
N ILE A 187 26.74 2.94 -24.10
CA ILE A 187 26.58 3.99 -23.09
C ILE A 187 25.19 4.63 -23.17
N SER A 188 24.82 5.13 -24.35
CA SER A 188 23.60 5.93 -24.54
C SER A 188 22.32 5.11 -24.52
N THR A 189 22.36 3.90 -25.09
CA THR A 189 21.17 3.06 -25.26
C THR A 189 21.17 1.95 -24.22
N GLY A 190 22.33 1.34 -23.97
CA GLY A 190 22.48 0.26 -23.01
C GLY A 190 22.51 0.73 -21.56
N PHE A 191 23.49 1.54 -21.17
CA PHE A 191 23.84 1.74 -19.77
C PHE A 191 22.80 2.58 -19.01
N GLU A 192 22.40 3.73 -19.55
CA GLU A 192 21.44 4.61 -18.85
C GLU A 192 20.04 3.98 -18.76
N ARG A 193 19.52 3.36 -19.83
CA ARG A 193 18.23 2.64 -19.75
C ARG A 193 18.28 1.46 -18.78
N LYS A 194 19.41 0.75 -18.71
CA LYS A 194 19.60 -0.37 -17.76
C LYS A 194 19.68 0.11 -16.32
N ARG A 195 20.26 1.29 -16.07
CA ARG A 195 20.25 1.88 -14.72
C ARG A 195 18.82 2.14 -14.26
N VAL A 196 17.92 2.54 -15.15
CA VAL A 196 16.50 2.70 -14.80
C VAL A 196 15.90 1.36 -14.36
N VAL A 197 15.93 0.33 -15.21
CA VAL A 197 15.32 -0.97 -14.85
C VAL A 197 16.00 -1.66 -13.65
N PHE A 198 17.32 -1.54 -13.51
CA PHE A 198 18.01 -2.04 -12.31
C PHE A 198 17.62 -1.24 -11.07
N ALA A 199 17.51 0.09 -11.16
CA ALA A 199 17.01 0.91 -10.08
C ALA A 199 15.57 0.51 -9.71
N GLU A 200 14.71 0.24 -10.70
CA GLU A 200 13.36 -0.25 -10.47
C GLU A 200 13.32 -1.62 -9.77
N TYR A 201 14.22 -2.53 -10.14
CA TYR A 201 14.37 -3.82 -9.47
C TYR A 201 14.85 -3.66 -8.02
N VAL A 202 15.85 -2.79 -7.79
CA VAL A 202 16.36 -2.50 -6.44
C VAL A 202 15.30 -1.80 -5.59
N ASP A 203 14.57 -0.84 -6.15
CA ASP A 203 13.44 -0.18 -5.47
C ASP A 203 12.32 -1.18 -5.17
N PHE A 204 12.06 -2.14 -6.06
CA PHE A 204 11.10 -3.22 -5.81
C PHE A 204 11.52 -4.09 -4.63
N LEU A 205 12.74 -4.64 -4.66
CA LEU A 205 13.24 -5.48 -3.57
C LEU A 205 13.39 -4.71 -2.26
N GLY A 206 13.91 -3.50 -2.32
CA GLY A 206 14.04 -2.61 -1.18
C GLY A 206 12.68 -2.27 -0.59
N GLY A 207 11.71 -1.95 -1.44
CA GLY A 207 10.34 -1.68 -1.05
C GLY A 207 9.66 -2.86 -0.37
N LEU A 208 9.82 -4.06 -0.94
CA LEU A 208 9.36 -5.30 -0.31
C LEU A 208 9.99 -5.52 1.06
N ALA A 209 11.31 -5.37 1.17
CA ALA A 209 12.01 -5.55 2.44
C ALA A 209 11.57 -4.53 3.51
N LEU A 210 11.38 -3.27 3.13
CA LEU A 210 10.86 -2.22 4.02
C LEU A 210 9.43 -2.54 4.49
N ARG A 211 8.60 -3.06 3.59
CA ARG A 211 7.24 -3.47 3.92
C ARG A 211 7.22 -4.70 4.84
N ASP A 212 8.02 -5.72 4.55
CA ASP A 212 8.09 -6.95 5.35
C ASP A 212 8.67 -6.71 6.75
N THR A 213 9.57 -5.73 6.90
CA THR A 213 10.03 -5.29 8.23
C THR A 213 9.00 -4.46 8.99
N GLY A 214 7.92 -4.03 8.34
CA GLY A 214 6.91 -3.14 8.89
C GLY A 214 7.38 -1.68 9.02
N PHE A 215 8.45 -1.31 8.31
CA PHE A 215 9.01 0.05 8.33
C PHE A 215 8.01 1.07 7.79
N ASP A 216 7.18 0.67 6.83
CA ASP A 216 6.08 1.46 6.27
C ASP A 216 4.93 1.68 7.27
N ARG A 217 4.97 1.07 8.46
CA ARG A 217 3.91 1.13 9.50
C ARG A 217 2.52 0.74 8.97
N GLY A 218 2.47 -0.13 7.97
CA GLY A 218 1.24 -0.59 7.33
C GLY A 218 0.58 0.40 6.37
N ILE A 219 1.26 1.51 6.02
CA ILE A 219 0.76 2.50 5.05
C ILE A 219 0.55 1.85 3.68
N CYS A 220 1.45 0.99 3.21
CA CYS A 220 1.30 0.31 1.93
C CYS A 220 0.10 -0.66 1.94
N ARG A 221 -0.21 -1.27 3.11
CA ARG A 221 -1.42 -2.10 3.24
C ARG A 221 -2.69 -1.28 3.13
N LEU A 222 -2.72 -0.07 3.72
CA LEU A 222 -3.86 0.83 3.57
C LEU A 222 -4.02 1.26 2.11
N ALA A 223 -2.91 1.61 1.43
CA ALA A 223 -2.94 1.87 -0.01
C ALA A 223 -3.50 0.69 -0.81
N ASP A 224 -3.03 -0.54 -0.58
CA ASP A 224 -3.55 -1.74 -1.24
C ASP A 224 -5.06 -1.93 -1.03
N GLU A 225 -5.55 -1.69 0.20
CA GLU A 225 -6.98 -1.75 0.50
C GLU A 225 -7.76 -0.65 -0.21
N LEU A 226 -7.20 0.56 -0.33
CA LEU A 226 -7.81 1.65 -1.08
C LEU A 226 -7.94 1.28 -2.56
N ILE A 227 -6.85 0.84 -3.17
CA ILE A 227 -6.78 0.40 -4.57
C ILE A 227 -7.77 -0.72 -4.83
N ARG A 228 -7.79 -1.74 -3.95
CA ARG A 228 -8.73 -2.86 -4.02
C ARG A 228 -10.18 -2.38 -3.91
N SER A 229 -10.47 -1.44 -3.01
CA SER A 229 -11.80 -0.86 -2.86
C SER A 229 -12.25 -0.12 -4.11
N CYS A 230 -11.37 0.69 -4.71
CA CYS A 230 -11.67 1.41 -5.95
C CYS A 230 -11.81 0.46 -7.15
N GLY A 231 -10.97 -0.56 -7.24
CA GLY A 231 -11.01 -1.56 -8.33
C GLY A 231 -12.25 -2.46 -8.31
N ARG A 232 -12.84 -2.72 -7.12
CA ARG A 232 -14.13 -3.45 -7.03
C ARG A 232 -15.30 -2.71 -7.69
N SER A 233 -15.16 -1.39 -7.82
CA SER A 233 -16.15 -0.52 -8.46
C SER A 233 -15.91 -0.33 -9.94
N TRP A 234 -14.93 -1.02 -10.55
CA TRP A 234 -14.66 -0.87 -11.97
C TRP A 234 -15.74 -1.51 -12.86
N PRO A 235 -15.88 -1.01 -14.11
CA PRO A 235 -16.60 -1.69 -15.17
C PRO A 235 -16.18 -3.16 -15.30
N ARG A 236 -17.14 -4.05 -15.56
CA ARG A 236 -16.91 -5.53 -15.57
C ARG A 236 -15.92 -6.00 -16.64
N ASP A 237 -15.73 -5.19 -17.67
CA ASP A 237 -14.79 -5.38 -18.77
C ASP A 237 -13.35 -4.98 -18.40
N THR A 238 -13.15 -4.28 -17.29
CA THR A 238 -11.79 -3.96 -16.81
C THR A 238 -11.27 -5.13 -15.96
N PRO A 239 -10.12 -5.74 -16.31
CA PRO A 239 -9.54 -6.83 -15.53
C PRO A 239 -9.35 -6.44 -14.06
N GLN A 240 -9.66 -7.36 -13.15
CA GLN A 240 -9.47 -7.11 -11.72
C GLN A 240 -7.98 -6.84 -11.46
N TRP A 241 -7.67 -5.61 -11.05
CA TRP A 241 -6.31 -5.23 -10.79
C TRP A 241 -5.85 -5.68 -9.41
N GLN A 242 -4.71 -6.36 -9.39
CA GLN A 242 -4.05 -6.80 -8.17
C GLN A 242 -2.72 -6.07 -8.06
N SER A 243 -2.78 -4.78 -7.72
CA SER A 243 -1.56 -4.01 -7.46
C SER A 243 -0.97 -4.34 -6.09
N LEU A 244 0.35 -4.24 -6.01
CA LEU A 244 1.11 -4.22 -4.79
C LEU A 244 1.73 -2.83 -4.61
N THR A 245 1.40 -2.18 -3.50
CA THR A 245 2.02 -0.91 -3.11
C THR A 245 3.34 -1.17 -2.39
N ILE A 246 4.39 -0.47 -2.80
CA ILE A 246 5.71 -0.56 -2.17
C ILE A 246 6.29 0.84 -1.91
N PRO A 247 7.06 1.02 -0.83
CA PRO A 247 7.86 2.21 -0.63
C PRO A 247 9.05 2.21 -1.61
N THR A 248 9.34 3.34 -2.24
CA THR A 248 10.47 3.50 -3.17
C THR A 248 11.27 4.76 -2.90
N SER A 249 12.52 4.78 -3.33
CA SER A 249 13.39 5.96 -3.16
C SER A 249 12.90 7.16 -3.96
N GLN A 250 12.38 6.91 -5.16
CA GLN A 250 11.78 7.90 -6.03
C GLN A 250 10.42 7.40 -6.49
N GLU A 251 9.46 8.31 -6.58
CA GLU A 251 8.26 8.01 -7.33
C GLU A 251 8.59 8.07 -8.83
N THR A 252 8.14 7.06 -9.57
CA THR A 252 8.24 7.07 -11.02
C THR A 252 6.83 7.19 -11.57
N MET A 253 6.58 8.25 -12.34
CA MET A 253 5.30 8.51 -12.99
C MET A 253 5.08 7.60 -14.20
N SER A 254 6.14 6.98 -14.71
CA SER A 254 6.07 6.01 -15.79
C SER A 254 5.50 4.68 -15.29
N LYS A 255 4.80 3.99 -16.20
CA LYS A 255 4.28 2.64 -15.98
C LYS A 255 5.37 1.77 -15.37
N THR A 256 5.10 1.29 -14.16
CA THR A 256 6.04 0.43 -13.46
C THR A 256 6.03 -0.96 -14.09
N LEU A 257 7.19 -1.61 -14.04
CA LEU A 257 7.47 -2.91 -14.62
C LEU A 257 6.37 -3.97 -14.37
N ALA A 258 5.66 -3.97 -13.23
CA ALA A 258 4.57 -4.90 -12.92
C ALA A 258 3.29 -4.23 -12.40
N GLU A 259 2.99 -3.00 -12.85
CA GLU A 259 1.84 -2.22 -12.35
C GLU A 259 1.85 -2.08 -10.81
N LEU A 260 3.05 -2.05 -10.24
CA LEU A 260 3.30 -1.75 -8.85
C LEU A 260 2.97 -0.29 -8.57
N ILE A 261 2.35 -0.03 -7.43
CA ILE A 261 2.18 1.34 -6.95
C ILE A 261 3.39 1.70 -6.09
N ARG A 262 4.15 2.68 -6.56
CA ARG A 262 5.31 3.21 -5.86
C ARG A 262 4.88 4.38 -4.99
N MET A 263 5.13 4.30 -3.70
CA MET A 263 5.05 5.45 -2.81
C MET A 263 6.47 5.99 -2.66
N GLY A 264 6.77 7.16 -3.22
CA GLY A 264 8.10 7.77 -3.12
C GLY A 264 8.42 8.25 -1.70
N PHE A 265 9.69 8.33 -1.33
CA PHE A 265 10.11 9.06 -0.12
C PHE A 265 10.05 10.58 -0.39
N PRO A 266 9.58 11.42 0.56
CA PRO A 266 9.17 11.11 1.94
C PRO A 266 7.68 10.76 2.12
N GLU A 267 6.98 10.44 1.05
CA GLU A 267 5.52 10.26 1.01
C GLU A 267 5.02 8.92 1.62
N TRP A 268 5.78 8.29 2.52
CA TRP A 268 5.35 7.07 3.23
C TRP A 268 4.50 7.42 4.46
N THR A 269 3.49 8.27 4.26
CA THR A 269 2.67 8.82 5.32
C THR A 269 1.20 8.52 5.10
N PHE A 270 0.41 8.59 6.17
CA PHE A 270 -1.04 8.48 6.11
C PHE A 270 -1.65 9.47 5.11
N TRP A 271 -1.07 10.65 5.01
CA TRP A 271 -1.54 11.75 4.16
C TRP A 271 -1.34 11.52 2.67
N ALA A 272 -0.34 10.73 2.30
CA ALA A 272 0.01 10.44 0.92
C ALA A 272 -0.74 9.24 0.33
N ILE A 273 -1.44 8.44 1.15
CA ILE A 273 -2.24 7.30 0.66
C ILE A 273 -3.17 7.67 -0.50
N PRO A 274 -3.89 8.81 -0.50
CA PRO A 274 -4.75 9.20 -1.62
C PRO A 274 -4.01 9.33 -2.96
N LEU A 275 -2.71 9.65 -2.97
CA LEU A 275 -1.91 9.77 -4.19
C LEU A 275 -1.87 8.45 -4.99
N THR A 276 -2.04 7.31 -4.33
CA THR A 276 -2.09 6.00 -4.99
C THR A 276 -3.26 5.84 -5.96
N ALA A 277 -4.31 6.67 -5.84
CA ALA A 277 -5.40 6.71 -6.79
C ALA A 277 -4.99 7.25 -8.16
N HIS A 278 -3.93 8.06 -8.24
CA HIS A 278 -3.36 8.50 -9.53
C HIS A 278 -2.81 7.31 -10.31
N ALA A 279 -2.00 6.46 -9.66
CA ALA A 279 -1.44 5.26 -10.30
C ALA A 279 -2.55 4.29 -10.74
N LEU A 280 -3.62 4.15 -9.94
CA LEU A 280 -4.83 3.42 -10.34
C LEU A 280 -5.47 4.03 -11.60
N GLY A 281 -5.55 5.35 -11.69
CA GLY A 281 -6.06 6.08 -12.86
C GLY A 281 -5.23 5.84 -14.12
N GLN A 282 -3.90 5.80 -13.99
CA GLN A 282 -3.02 5.48 -15.12
C GLN A 282 -3.29 4.07 -15.68
N VAL A 283 -3.49 3.09 -14.80
CA VAL A 283 -3.86 1.71 -15.21
C VAL A 283 -5.24 1.67 -15.85
N LEU A 284 -6.22 2.40 -15.30
CA LEU A 284 -7.55 2.49 -15.90
C LEU A 284 -7.48 3.03 -17.33
N VAL A 285 -6.77 4.13 -17.55
CA VAL A 285 -6.63 4.75 -18.87
C VAL A 285 -5.93 3.80 -19.85
N ASP A 286 -4.96 3.02 -19.40
CA ASP A 286 -4.23 2.09 -20.27
C ASP A 286 -5.01 0.82 -20.64
N LYS A 287 -5.80 0.30 -19.70
CA LYS A 287 -6.54 -0.96 -19.89
C LYS A 287 -7.93 -0.76 -20.48
N ASN A 288 -8.44 0.45 -20.47
CA ASN A 288 -9.74 0.76 -21.05
C ASN A 288 -9.57 1.29 -22.47
N ASP A 289 -10.06 0.53 -23.46
CA ASP A 289 -9.92 0.87 -24.87
C ASP A 289 -10.49 2.26 -25.21
N ALA A 290 -11.64 2.63 -24.64
CA ALA A 290 -12.25 3.93 -24.91
C ALA A 290 -11.39 5.11 -24.43
N LEU A 291 -10.85 5.02 -23.20
CA LEU A 291 -9.94 6.05 -22.67
C LEU A 291 -8.61 6.07 -23.44
N LYS A 292 -8.08 4.90 -23.79
CA LYS A 292 -6.83 4.77 -24.55
C LYS A 292 -6.94 5.34 -25.96
N ASP A 293 -8.03 5.03 -26.65
CA ASP A 293 -8.35 5.58 -27.96
C ASP A 293 -8.49 7.09 -27.90
N TYR A 294 -9.17 7.61 -26.86
CA TYR A 294 -9.27 9.05 -26.62
C TYR A 294 -7.91 9.71 -26.45
N VAL A 295 -7.01 9.12 -25.65
CA VAL A 295 -5.64 9.63 -25.47
C VAL A 295 -4.90 9.64 -26.81
N THR A 296 -5.00 8.55 -27.58
CA THR A 296 -4.34 8.41 -28.89
C THR A 296 -4.85 9.43 -29.92
N GLU A 297 -6.16 9.71 -29.92
CA GLU A 297 -6.79 10.66 -30.83
C GLU A 297 -6.42 12.13 -30.52
N HIS A 298 -6.26 12.47 -29.25
CA HIS A 298 -6.04 13.85 -28.80
C HIS A 298 -4.57 14.19 -28.54
N ALA A 299 -3.68 13.19 -28.51
CA ALA A 299 -2.25 13.38 -28.39
C ALA A 299 -1.57 13.54 -29.76
N LYS A 300 -0.70 14.55 -29.90
CA LYS A 300 0.03 14.82 -31.15
C LYS A 300 1.26 13.92 -31.33
N ASP A 301 1.84 13.47 -30.23
CA ASP A 301 3.03 12.65 -30.16
C ASP A 301 3.03 11.81 -28.87
N LYS A 302 4.07 10.98 -28.68
CA LYS A 302 4.20 10.10 -27.51
C LYS A 302 4.35 10.84 -26.18
N GLN A 303 4.93 12.05 -26.19
CA GLN A 303 5.06 12.85 -24.98
C GLN A 303 3.69 13.39 -24.58
N ALA A 304 2.94 13.94 -25.54
CA ALA A 304 1.56 14.36 -25.36
C ALA A 304 0.64 13.20 -24.93
N GLU A 305 0.88 11.98 -25.42
CA GLU A 305 0.15 10.77 -25.01
C GLU A 305 0.37 10.48 -23.52
N SER A 306 1.64 10.46 -23.09
CA SER A 306 2.01 10.27 -21.67
C SER A 306 1.47 11.39 -20.79
N HIS A 307 1.54 12.64 -21.26
CA HIS A 307 1.01 13.79 -20.53
C HIS A 307 -0.49 13.72 -20.35
N LEU A 308 -1.23 13.46 -21.44
CA LEU A 308 -2.67 13.36 -21.40
C LEU A 308 -3.11 12.18 -20.52
N GLN A 309 -2.46 11.02 -20.63
CA GLN A 309 -2.70 9.89 -19.72
C GLN A 309 -2.55 10.29 -18.24
N SER A 310 -1.50 11.04 -17.89
CA SER A 310 -1.30 11.56 -16.53
C SER A 310 -2.40 12.53 -16.11
N LEU A 311 -2.82 13.44 -16.99
CA LEU A 311 -3.90 14.40 -16.70
C LEU A 311 -5.25 13.69 -16.48
N LEU A 312 -5.55 12.68 -17.29
CA LEU A 312 -6.77 11.86 -17.12
C LEU A 312 -6.71 11.06 -15.81
N ALA A 313 -5.53 10.59 -15.41
CA ALA A 313 -5.31 9.93 -14.13
C ALA A 313 -5.53 10.87 -12.92
N ASP A 314 -5.12 12.14 -13.00
CA ASP A 314 -5.43 13.16 -11.99
C ASP A 314 -6.94 13.43 -11.86
N ALA A 315 -7.63 13.53 -12.99
CA ALA A 315 -9.09 13.67 -13.04
C ALA A 315 -9.78 12.43 -12.43
N PHE A 316 -9.38 11.22 -12.82
CA PHE A 316 -9.90 10.00 -12.24
C PHE A 316 -9.67 9.94 -10.73
N ALA A 317 -8.45 10.23 -10.27
CA ALA A 317 -8.10 10.17 -8.86
C ALA A 317 -8.93 11.15 -8.04
N THR A 318 -9.12 12.38 -8.54
CA THR A 318 -10.02 13.36 -7.92
C THR A 318 -11.47 12.86 -7.89
N TYR A 319 -11.98 12.31 -8.98
CA TYR A 319 -13.35 11.77 -9.03
C TYR A 319 -13.55 10.61 -8.05
N ALA A 320 -12.57 9.71 -7.99
CA ALA A 320 -12.61 8.51 -7.17
C ALA A 320 -12.40 8.81 -5.68
N MET A 321 -11.56 9.79 -5.33
CA MET A 321 -11.17 10.07 -3.96
C MET A 321 -11.77 11.34 -3.37
N GLY A 322 -12.30 12.26 -4.19
CA GLY A 322 -12.76 13.57 -3.73
C GLY A 322 -11.62 14.45 -3.19
N PRO A 323 -11.93 15.32 -2.21
CA PRO A 323 -10.96 16.26 -1.62
C PRO A 323 -9.66 15.64 -1.10
N ALA A 324 -9.66 14.40 -0.61
CA ALA A 324 -8.46 13.75 -0.08
C ALA A 324 -7.32 13.70 -1.10
N TYR A 325 -7.64 13.38 -2.36
CA TYR A 325 -6.64 13.37 -3.42
C TYR A 325 -6.22 14.79 -3.78
N ALA A 326 -7.16 15.71 -3.91
CA ALA A 326 -6.88 17.09 -4.25
C ALA A 326 -5.93 17.74 -3.23
N CYS A 327 -6.21 17.58 -1.94
CA CYS A 327 -5.32 18.02 -0.86
C CYS A 327 -3.95 17.35 -0.92
N ALA A 328 -3.89 16.03 -1.09
CA ALA A 328 -2.61 15.32 -1.15
C ALA A 328 -1.76 15.77 -2.35
N ALA A 329 -2.35 15.91 -3.53
CA ALA A 329 -1.65 16.31 -4.74
C ALA A 329 -1.10 17.74 -4.63
N VAL A 330 -1.92 18.70 -4.25
CA VAL A 330 -1.53 20.11 -4.16
C VAL A 330 -0.52 20.35 -3.03
N MET A 331 -0.75 19.76 -1.85
CA MET A 331 0.05 20.08 -0.66
C MET A 331 1.34 19.27 -0.55
N LEU A 332 1.41 18.08 -1.15
CA LEU A 332 2.55 17.17 -0.97
C LEU A 332 3.37 16.98 -2.25
N ARG A 333 2.76 17.12 -3.43
CA ARG A 333 3.34 16.60 -4.67
C ARG A 333 3.61 17.64 -5.75
N PHE A 334 2.72 18.60 -5.94
CA PHE A 334 2.92 19.62 -6.97
C PHE A 334 4.06 20.55 -6.60
N ASN A 335 4.92 20.83 -7.58
CA ASN A 335 6.10 21.67 -7.40
C ASN A 335 5.81 23.09 -7.93
N PRO A 336 5.58 24.08 -7.06
CA PRO A 336 5.31 25.45 -7.50
C PRO A 336 6.48 26.05 -8.29
N VAL A 337 7.73 25.66 -8.02
CA VAL A 337 8.93 26.21 -8.70
C VAL A 337 8.95 25.87 -10.20
N GLN A 338 8.41 24.72 -10.57
CA GLN A 338 8.37 24.22 -11.95
C GLN A 338 6.93 24.10 -12.46
N ALA A 339 6.00 24.86 -11.88
CA ALA A 339 4.57 24.69 -12.09
C ALA A 339 4.15 24.77 -13.56
N PHE A 340 4.81 25.60 -14.38
CA PHE A 340 4.46 25.82 -15.79
C PHE A 340 5.38 25.10 -16.78
N ALA A 341 6.36 24.32 -16.30
CA ALA A 341 7.31 23.62 -17.15
C ALA A 341 6.89 22.16 -17.36
N ASP A 342 6.55 21.82 -18.61
CA ASP A 342 6.35 20.43 -18.99
C ASP A 342 7.68 19.67 -18.90
N ARG A 343 7.63 18.45 -18.35
CA ARG A 343 8.76 17.54 -18.22
C ARG A 343 8.64 16.42 -19.26
N ALA A 344 9.73 15.69 -19.49
CA ALA A 344 9.76 14.66 -20.54
C ALA A 344 8.71 13.55 -20.29
N ASP A 345 8.47 13.22 -19.03
CA ASP A 345 7.65 12.11 -18.57
C ASP A 345 6.33 12.53 -17.92
N HIS A 346 6.08 13.84 -17.76
CA HIS A 346 4.85 14.33 -17.12
C HIS A 346 4.55 15.80 -17.43
N PRO A 347 3.26 16.18 -17.38
CA PRO A 347 2.84 17.54 -17.66
C PRO A 347 3.21 18.48 -16.51
N ALA A 348 3.23 19.77 -16.83
CA ALA A 348 3.40 20.86 -15.88
C ALA A 348 2.38 20.76 -14.72
N ASP A 349 2.85 20.97 -13.48
CA ASP A 349 2.01 20.80 -12.28
C ASP A 349 0.83 21.79 -12.22
N ALA A 350 0.92 22.95 -12.88
CA ALA A 350 -0.21 23.87 -13.04
C ALA A 350 -1.35 23.26 -13.87
N LYS A 351 -1.04 22.50 -14.93
CA LYS A 351 -2.06 21.77 -15.72
C LYS A 351 -2.69 20.66 -14.89
N ARG A 352 -1.89 19.95 -14.10
CA ARG A 352 -2.36 18.91 -13.18
C ARG A 352 -3.26 19.48 -12.08
N ALA A 353 -2.86 20.59 -11.45
CA ALA A 353 -3.68 21.32 -10.48
C ALA A 353 -5.01 21.76 -11.09
N HIS A 354 -4.99 22.30 -12.32
CA HIS A 354 -6.21 22.65 -13.05
C HIS A 354 -7.14 21.44 -13.26
N MET A 355 -6.62 20.29 -13.68
CA MET A 355 -7.42 19.05 -13.83
C MET A 355 -8.08 18.63 -12.51
N VAL A 356 -7.34 18.72 -11.40
CA VAL A 356 -7.83 18.41 -10.06
C VAL A 356 -8.96 19.38 -9.65
N PHE A 357 -8.73 20.70 -9.78
CA PHE A 357 -9.71 21.71 -9.40
C PHE A 357 -10.97 21.64 -10.25
N ALA A 358 -10.83 21.53 -11.57
CA ALA A 358 -11.96 21.44 -12.49
C ALA A 358 -12.80 20.16 -12.24
N MET A 359 -12.16 19.03 -11.94
CA MET A 359 -12.89 17.82 -11.58
C MET A 359 -13.61 17.97 -10.24
N LEU A 360 -12.96 18.54 -9.22
CA LEU A 360 -13.58 18.76 -7.91
C LEU A 360 -14.75 19.74 -8.00
N GLN A 361 -14.62 20.83 -8.76
CA GLN A 361 -15.71 21.77 -9.06
C GLN A 361 -16.88 21.05 -9.71
N ARG A 362 -16.61 20.18 -10.69
CA ARG A 362 -17.67 19.43 -11.37
C ARG A 362 -18.40 18.50 -10.40
N MET A 363 -17.67 17.82 -9.51
CA MET A 363 -18.29 17.00 -8.45
C MET A 363 -19.12 17.86 -7.51
N ASN A 364 -18.63 19.05 -7.15
CA ASN A 364 -19.32 20.02 -6.30
C ASN A 364 -20.65 20.47 -6.91
N ASN A 365 -20.65 20.77 -8.22
CA ASN A 365 -21.83 21.23 -8.95
C ASN A 365 -22.93 20.17 -9.15
N LYS A 366 -22.64 18.89 -8.88
CA LYS A 366 -23.64 17.81 -8.93
C LYS A 366 -24.42 17.65 -7.63
N GLU A 367 -23.94 18.26 -6.56
CA GLU A 367 -24.51 18.15 -5.22
C GLU A 367 -25.26 19.45 -4.91
N ASP A 368 -26.49 19.37 -4.43
CA ASP A 368 -27.36 20.54 -4.22
C ASP A 368 -26.76 21.57 -3.24
N PHE A 369 -25.89 21.12 -2.33
CA PHE A 369 -25.35 21.92 -1.23
C PHE A 369 -23.86 22.28 -1.37
N GLN A 370 -23.25 21.98 -2.53
CA GLN A 370 -21.87 22.36 -2.84
C GLN A 370 -20.86 22.05 -1.70
N PRO A 371 -20.74 20.77 -1.32
CA PRO A 371 -19.94 20.28 -0.18
C PRO A 371 -18.45 20.64 -0.21
N TYR A 372 -17.91 20.91 -1.39
CA TYR A 372 -16.48 21.09 -1.63
C TYR A 372 -16.10 22.56 -1.87
N GLU A 373 -17.07 23.47 -1.93
CA GLU A 373 -16.86 24.90 -2.25
C GLU A 373 -15.74 25.51 -1.39
N HIS A 374 -15.86 25.37 -0.06
CA HIS A 374 -14.88 25.90 0.89
C HIS A 374 -13.48 25.31 0.68
N ILE A 375 -13.37 23.98 0.56
CA ILE A 375 -12.07 23.31 0.40
C ILE A 375 -11.44 23.67 -0.95
N LEU A 376 -12.25 23.78 -1.99
CA LEU A 376 -11.74 24.10 -3.33
C LEU A 376 -11.23 25.54 -3.39
N HIS A 377 -12.06 26.53 -3.08
CA HIS A 377 -11.73 27.93 -3.31
C HIS A 377 -10.95 28.56 -2.15
N ASP A 378 -11.41 28.36 -0.91
CA ASP A 378 -10.83 29.05 0.25
C ASP A 378 -9.54 28.37 0.74
N VAL A 379 -9.33 27.10 0.40
CA VAL A 379 -8.15 26.34 0.82
C VAL A 379 -7.25 26.01 -0.35
N LEU A 380 -7.66 25.12 -1.26
CA LEU A 380 -6.74 24.55 -2.25
C LEU A 380 -6.28 25.56 -3.29
N GLU A 381 -7.20 26.32 -3.89
CA GLU A 381 -6.83 27.36 -4.84
C GLU A 381 -5.98 28.43 -4.16
N THR A 382 -6.40 28.91 -2.98
CA THR A 382 -5.68 29.94 -2.23
C THR A 382 -4.25 29.52 -1.90
N GLU A 383 -4.05 28.31 -1.34
CA GLU A 383 -2.73 27.80 -0.96
C GLU A 383 -1.85 27.53 -2.19
N TRP A 384 -2.44 27.06 -3.30
CA TRP A 384 -1.70 26.89 -4.55
C TRP A 384 -1.24 28.24 -5.13
N GLN A 385 -2.13 29.24 -5.18
CA GLN A 385 -1.77 30.58 -5.66
C GLN A 385 -0.70 31.23 -4.78
N GLU A 386 -0.81 31.06 -3.47
CA GLU A 386 0.19 31.55 -2.52
C GLU A 386 1.54 30.88 -2.71
N ALA A 387 1.58 29.55 -2.92
CA ALA A 387 2.80 28.82 -3.22
C ALA A 387 3.47 29.32 -4.52
N LEU A 388 2.69 29.56 -5.58
CA LEU A 388 3.18 30.15 -6.83
C LEU A 388 3.76 31.56 -6.62
N ARG A 389 3.10 32.38 -5.80
CA ARG A 389 3.56 33.73 -5.46
C ARG A 389 4.90 33.72 -4.72
N GLN A 390 5.11 32.77 -3.80
CA GLN A 390 6.32 32.67 -2.98
C GLN A 390 7.57 32.25 -3.76
N VAL A 391 7.41 31.39 -4.77
CA VAL A 391 8.55 30.90 -5.58
C VAL A 391 8.91 31.83 -6.74
N ARG A 392 8.08 32.84 -6.99
CA ARG A 392 8.37 33.84 -8.02
C ARG A 392 9.70 34.53 -7.68
N PRO A 393 10.69 34.53 -8.58
CA PRO A 393 11.92 35.25 -8.36
C PRO A 393 11.57 36.71 -8.03
N PRO A 394 12.13 37.31 -6.97
CA PRO A 394 11.99 38.74 -6.70
C PRO A 394 12.64 39.50 -7.85
N ASP A 395 11.84 39.79 -8.87
CA ASP A 395 12.10 40.52 -10.10
C ASP A 395 13.54 40.49 -10.64
N ALA A 396 13.76 39.66 -11.66
CA ALA A 396 14.85 39.85 -12.63
C ALA A 396 14.73 41.20 -13.40
N ASP A 397 13.65 41.96 -13.20
CA ASP A 397 13.39 43.28 -13.80
C ASP A 397 13.18 44.41 -12.77
N ALA A 398 13.58 44.25 -11.49
CA ALA A 398 13.48 45.31 -10.48
C ALA A 398 14.23 46.61 -10.87
N ASN A 399 15.11 46.53 -11.87
CA ASN A 399 15.82 47.68 -12.45
C ASN A 399 15.06 48.41 -13.57
N LYS A 400 13.87 47.95 -14.00
CA LYS A 400 13.00 48.69 -14.92
C LYS A 400 11.86 49.34 -14.14
N ALA A 401 12.23 50.30 -13.29
CA ALA A 401 11.30 51.14 -12.54
C ALA A 401 10.49 52.06 -13.49
N VAL A 402 9.36 51.55 -13.99
CA VAL A 402 8.24 52.37 -14.48
C VAL A 402 6.98 51.76 -13.89
N ALA A 403 6.47 52.39 -12.82
CA ALA A 403 5.14 52.19 -12.22
C ALA A 403 4.48 50.82 -12.50
N ALA A 404 4.99 49.77 -11.85
CA ALA A 404 4.35 48.47 -11.90
C ALA A 404 2.93 48.58 -11.31
N PRO A 405 1.90 48.02 -11.98
CA PRO A 405 0.55 47.94 -11.43
C PRO A 405 0.56 47.23 -10.06
N PRO A 406 -0.42 47.54 -9.19
CA PRO A 406 -0.50 46.95 -7.85
C PRO A 406 -0.40 45.42 -7.93
N ALA A 407 0.34 44.84 -6.99
CA ALA A 407 0.78 43.44 -6.94
C ALA A 407 -0.35 42.39 -6.79
N ASP A 408 -1.61 42.78 -7.02
CA ASP A 408 -2.79 42.01 -6.64
C ASP A 408 -3.38 41.12 -7.75
N ASP A 409 -2.99 41.24 -9.03
CA ASP A 409 -3.88 40.69 -10.09
C ASP A 409 -3.30 39.74 -11.15
N VAL A 410 -1.99 39.46 -11.17
CA VAL A 410 -1.44 38.54 -12.20
C VAL A 410 -0.54 37.50 -11.56
N VAL A 411 -1.16 36.51 -10.90
CA VAL A 411 -0.53 35.19 -10.82
C VAL A 411 -0.58 34.59 -12.22
N ASP A 412 0.51 33.98 -12.65
CA ASP A 412 0.58 33.30 -13.94
C ASP A 412 -0.56 32.28 -14.01
N LYS A 413 -1.54 32.54 -14.88
CA LYS A 413 -2.63 31.61 -15.18
C LYS A 413 -2.28 30.88 -16.46
N LEU A 414 -2.71 29.62 -16.55
CA LEU A 414 -2.68 28.91 -17.83
C LEU A 414 -3.43 29.74 -18.89
N PRO A 415 -2.95 29.77 -20.15
CA PRO A 415 -3.68 30.40 -21.25
C PRO A 415 -5.15 29.92 -21.32
N ALA A 416 -6.06 30.80 -21.71
CA ALA A 416 -7.50 30.50 -21.68
C ALA A 416 -7.89 29.35 -22.63
N ASP A 417 -7.21 29.22 -23.76
CA ASP A 417 -7.34 28.11 -24.70
C ASP A 417 -6.87 26.78 -24.09
N GLU A 418 -5.76 26.80 -23.35
CA GLU A 418 -5.26 25.63 -22.63
C GLU A 418 -6.23 25.22 -21.50
N GLN A 419 -6.76 26.16 -20.71
CA GLN A 419 -7.78 25.87 -19.70
C GLN A 419 -9.05 25.27 -20.32
N ALA A 420 -9.50 25.81 -21.47
CA ALA A 420 -10.66 25.28 -22.18
C ALA A 420 -10.42 23.84 -22.66
N GLN A 421 -9.22 23.55 -23.17
CA GLN A 421 -8.83 22.20 -23.56
C GLN A 421 -8.81 21.23 -22.36
N LEU A 422 -8.21 21.62 -21.24
CA LEU A 422 -8.19 20.81 -20.01
C LEU A 422 -9.60 20.55 -19.49
N ASN A 423 -10.48 21.56 -19.52
CA ASN A 423 -11.88 21.42 -19.13
C ASN A 423 -12.64 20.42 -20.03
N ALA A 424 -12.32 20.38 -21.33
CA ALA A 424 -12.89 19.39 -22.25
C ALA A 424 -12.45 17.96 -21.89
N HIS A 425 -11.17 17.76 -21.52
CA HIS A 425 -10.67 16.47 -21.04
C HIS A 425 -11.34 16.03 -19.73
N VAL A 426 -11.52 16.95 -18.77
CA VAL A 426 -12.27 16.70 -17.53
C VAL A 426 -13.72 16.29 -17.80
N ALA A 427 -14.40 17.01 -18.69
CA ALA A 427 -15.78 16.70 -19.06
C ALA A 427 -15.90 15.30 -19.67
N TYR A 428 -15.00 14.95 -20.60
CA TYR A 428 -14.97 13.62 -21.22
C TYR A 428 -14.80 12.50 -20.17
N VAL A 429 -13.78 12.58 -19.32
CA VAL A 429 -13.52 11.56 -18.29
C VAL A 429 -14.67 11.50 -17.29
N ALA A 430 -15.21 12.63 -16.87
CA ALA A 430 -16.33 12.63 -15.94
C ALA A 430 -17.58 11.98 -16.55
N ASP A 431 -17.93 12.30 -17.80
CA ASP A 431 -19.06 11.69 -18.51
C ASP A 431 -18.87 10.17 -18.69
N TYR A 432 -17.62 9.73 -18.92
CA TYR A 432 -17.26 8.32 -18.95
C TYR A 432 -17.46 7.64 -17.57
N LEU A 433 -16.97 8.26 -16.50
CA LEU A 433 -17.07 7.70 -15.14
C LEU A 433 -18.50 7.71 -14.59
N ASP A 434 -19.30 8.72 -14.95
CA ASP A 434 -20.71 8.83 -14.55
C ASP A 434 -21.54 7.66 -15.10
N LYS A 435 -21.24 7.19 -16.32
CA LYS A 435 -21.89 6.01 -16.91
C LYS A 435 -21.52 4.72 -16.17
N SER A 436 -20.39 4.70 -15.47
CA SER A 436 -19.90 3.54 -14.73
C SER A 436 -20.47 3.45 -13.30
N ALA A 437 -21.13 4.51 -12.81
CA ALA A 437 -21.93 4.65 -11.56
C ALA A 437 -21.30 4.21 -10.22
N LEU A 438 -20.15 3.54 -10.20
CA LEU A 438 -19.68 2.79 -9.03
C LEU A 438 -18.48 3.43 -8.31
N VAL A 439 -17.78 4.37 -8.95
CA VAL A 439 -16.49 4.87 -8.43
C VAL A 439 -16.61 6.23 -7.73
N SER A 440 -17.65 7.01 -8.00
CA SER A 440 -17.76 8.39 -7.49
C SER A 440 -17.74 8.47 -5.97
N TYR A 441 -16.96 9.41 -5.44
CA TYR A 441 -17.03 9.79 -4.03
C TYR A 441 -18.30 10.60 -3.75
N LYS A 442 -19.03 10.25 -2.69
CA LYS A 442 -20.27 10.92 -2.31
C LYS A 442 -20.04 11.92 -1.19
N ALA A 443 -20.60 13.11 -1.35
CA ALA A 443 -20.44 14.16 -0.38
C ALA A 443 -21.10 13.88 0.97
N SER A 444 -22.24 13.17 0.98
CA SER A 444 -22.92 12.77 2.22
C SER A 444 -22.01 11.93 3.13
N ALA A 445 -21.19 11.04 2.55
CA ALA A 445 -20.24 10.23 3.31
C ALA A 445 -19.15 11.07 4.00
N LEU A 446 -18.77 12.22 3.39
CA LEU A 446 -17.84 13.16 4.00
C LEU A 446 -18.42 13.76 5.28
N ALA A 447 -19.65 14.28 5.23
CA ALA A 447 -20.27 14.94 6.37
C ALA A 447 -20.40 14.00 7.58
N GLU A 448 -20.90 12.78 7.34
CA GLU A 448 -21.06 11.75 8.38
C GLU A 448 -19.71 11.33 8.98
N THR A 449 -18.71 11.05 8.12
CA THR A 449 -17.39 10.61 8.58
C THR A 449 -16.61 11.73 9.28
N LYS A 450 -16.73 12.98 8.81
CA LYS A 450 -16.16 14.18 9.45
C LYS A 450 -16.74 14.35 10.85
N GLN A 451 -18.07 14.24 11.02
CA GLN A 451 -18.69 14.30 12.33
C GLN A 451 -18.16 13.21 13.27
N MET A 452 -17.98 11.99 12.77
CA MET A 452 -17.47 10.88 13.58
C MET A 452 -16.03 11.05 14.00
N LEU A 453 -15.17 11.47 13.08
CA LEU A 453 -13.78 11.78 13.37
C LEU A 453 -13.68 12.89 14.44
N GLY A 454 -14.52 13.92 14.34
CA GLY A 454 -14.62 14.98 15.33
C GLY A 454 -14.93 14.49 16.75
N LYS A 455 -15.86 13.53 16.89
CA LYS A 455 -16.18 12.94 18.20
C LYS A 455 -14.98 12.18 18.79
N ILE A 456 -14.21 11.48 17.96
CA ILE A 456 -13.02 10.74 18.41
C ILE A 456 -11.90 11.71 18.82
N ILE A 457 -11.71 12.80 18.06
CA ILE A 457 -10.73 13.84 18.41
C ILE A 457 -11.11 14.53 19.72
N ALA A 458 -12.39 14.91 19.88
CA ALA A 458 -12.88 15.58 21.09
C ALA A 458 -12.86 14.67 22.33
N ASN A 459 -13.04 13.35 22.14
CA ASN A 459 -12.96 12.36 23.21
C ASN A 459 -12.13 11.14 22.79
N PRO A 460 -10.80 11.17 22.97
CA PRO A 460 -9.93 10.04 22.63
C PRO A 460 -10.25 8.75 23.39
N LYS A 461 -10.99 8.83 24.51
CA LYS A 461 -11.43 7.71 25.36
C LYS A 461 -12.81 7.17 25.00
N LEU A 462 -13.49 7.74 23.99
CA LEU A 462 -14.78 7.24 23.50
C LEU A 462 -14.70 5.73 23.27
N GLU A 463 -15.66 4.90 23.68
CA GLU A 463 -15.54 3.45 23.47
C GLU A 463 -15.87 3.06 22.02
N ASP A 464 -15.33 1.95 21.53
CA ASP A 464 -15.56 1.50 20.14
C ASP A 464 -17.05 1.23 19.83
N LYS A 465 -17.85 0.89 20.85
CA LYS A 465 -19.30 0.72 20.73
C LYS A 465 -20.05 2.04 20.53
N ASP A 466 -19.48 3.14 21.03
CA ASP A 466 -20.04 4.49 20.97
C ASP A 466 -19.66 5.20 19.67
N ILE A 467 -18.69 4.65 18.93
CA ILE A 467 -18.43 4.96 17.51
C ILE A 467 -19.50 4.23 16.66
N GLY A 468 -20.77 4.46 17.02
CA GLY A 468 -21.98 3.94 16.38
C GLY A 468 -22.46 4.85 15.25
N GLY A 469 -23.28 4.33 14.34
CA GLY A 469 -23.84 5.08 13.21
C GLY A 469 -23.11 4.88 11.88
N LEU A 470 -21.92 4.27 11.90
CA LEU A 470 -21.21 3.91 10.69
C LEU A 470 -22.01 2.88 9.88
N GLN A 471 -22.39 3.23 8.65
CA GLN A 471 -23.05 2.30 7.74
C GLN A 471 -22.02 1.29 7.21
N ASN A 472 -22.47 0.12 6.76
CA ASN A 472 -21.57 -0.88 6.14
C ASN A 472 -20.86 -0.36 4.88
N THR A 473 -21.25 0.80 4.37
CA THR A 473 -20.66 1.49 3.22
C THR A 473 -19.40 2.28 3.57
N ASP A 474 -19.13 2.53 4.85
CA ASP A 474 -18.01 3.39 5.25
C ASP A 474 -16.70 2.73 4.89
N SER A 475 -15.90 3.49 4.14
CA SER A 475 -14.71 3.04 3.44
C SER A 475 -13.48 3.80 3.91
N LEU A 476 -12.30 3.23 3.63
CA LEU A 476 -11.01 3.90 3.87
C LEU A 476 -10.97 5.30 3.23
N ARG A 477 -11.59 5.46 2.06
CA ARG A 477 -11.70 6.73 1.36
C ARG A 477 -12.43 7.80 2.17
N ASP A 478 -13.54 7.47 2.82
CA ASP A 478 -14.34 8.43 3.58
C ASP A 478 -13.54 8.96 4.78
N VAL A 479 -12.80 8.07 5.45
CA VAL A 479 -11.92 8.43 6.57
C VAL A 479 -10.75 9.30 6.12
N LEU A 480 -10.13 8.99 4.97
CA LEU A 480 -9.04 9.80 4.41
C LEU A 480 -9.52 11.21 4.04
N ASN A 481 -10.71 11.34 3.46
CA ASN A 481 -11.31 12.66 3.18
C ASN A 481 -11.56 13.43 4.47
N ALA A 482 -12.28 12.86 5.42
CA ALA A 482 -12.55 13.50 6.69
C ALA A 482 -11.25 13.97 7.39
N ALA A 483 -10.21 13.12 7.41
CA ALA A 483 -8.92 13.46 8.00
C ALA A 483 -8.23 14.62 7.27
N TRP A 484 -8.23 14.63 5.93
CA TRP A 484 -7.66 15.73 5.15
C TRP A 484 -8.39 17.04 5.39
N VAL A 485 -9.73 17.02 5.43
CA VAL A 485 -10.54 18.21 5.74
C VAL A 485 -10.19 18.77 7.12
N TYR A 486 -10.13 17.91 8.15
CA TYR A 486 -9.71 18.34 9.50
C TYR A 486 -8.31 18.96 9.53
N ARG A 487 -7.39 18.42 8.72
CA ARG A 487 -6.00 18.87 8.68
C ARG A 487 -5.88 20.24 8.03
N VAL A 488 -6.52 20.46 6.89
CA VAL A 488 -6.42 21.74 6.15
C VAL A 488 -7.20 22.85 6.83
N GLU A 489 -8.32 22.53 7.49
CA GLU A 489 -9.07 23.48 8.33
C GLU A 489 -8.40 23.73 9.69
N GLN A 490 -7.24 23.10 9.97
CA GLN A 490 -6.45 23.24 11.20
C GLN A 490 -7.26 23.01 12.50
N LEU A 491 -8.24 22.12 12.46
CA LEU A 491 -9.16 21.91 13.58
C LEU A 491 -8.52 21.16 14.76
N ALA A 492 -7.37 20.51 14.55
CA ALA A 492 -6.60 19.79 15.57
C ALA A 492 -5.13 19.57 15.12
N PRO A 493 -4.22 19.22 16.05
CA PRO A 493 -2.86 18.81 15.69
C PRO A 493 -2.85 17.61 14.74
N THR A 494 -1.94 17.61 13.77
CA THR A 494 -1.86 16.60 12.69
C THR A 494 -1.75 15.17 13.26
N GLU A 495 -0.99 14.97 14.33
CA GLU A 495 -0.82 13.66 14.98
C GLU A 495 -2.12 13.16 15.61
N GLN A 496 -2.93 14.06 16.18
CA GLN A 496 -4.22 13.71 16.78
C GLN A 496 -5.24 13.31 15.71
N ILE A 497 -5.28 14.03 14.60
CA ILE A 497 -6.14 13.70 13.46
C ILE A 497 -5.78 12.33 12.90
N GLN A 498 -4.48 12.07 12.68
CA GLN A 498 -4.01 10.77 12.19
C GLN A 498 -4.36 9.64 13.16
N ALA A 499 -4.13 9.81 14.46
CA ALA A 499 -4.45 8.80 15.46
C ALA A 499 -5.96 8.50 15.51
N ALA A 500 -6.81 9.53 15.46
CA ALA A 500 -8.26 9.39 15.42
C ALA A 500 -8.73 8.67 14.14
N ALA A 501 -8.13 9.00 12.99
CA ALA A 501 -8.45 8.38 11.70
C ALA A 501 -8.04 6.89 11.67
N GLN A 502 -6.84 6.56 12.15
CA GLN A 502 -6.39 5.17 12.27
C GLN A 502 -7.28 4.36 13.21
N ARG A 503 -7.73 4.97 14.32
CA ARG A 503 -8.67 4.35 15.25
C ARG A 503 -10.02 4.08 14.57
N LEU A 504 -10.55 5.06 13.83
CA LEU A 504 -11.80 4.91 13.08
C LEU A 504 -11.71 3.78 12.05
N LEU A 505 -10.60 3.67 11.33
CA LEU A 505 -10.34 2.56 10.40
C LEU A 505 -10.32 1.20 11.10
N ALA A 506 -9.70 1.10 12.28
CA ALA A 506 -9.68 -0.13 13.06
C ALA A 506 -11.11 -0.56 13.47
N VAL A 507 -11.95 0.39 13.88
CA VAL A 507 -13.36 0.14 14.22
C VAL A 507 -14.14 -0.35 13.00
N ILE A 508 -13.98 0.29 11.83
CA ILE A 508 -14.61 -0.15 10.58
C ILE A 508 -14.19 -1.56 10.21
N ALA A 509 -12.88 -1.86 10.28
CA ALA A 509 -12.36 -3.20 9.98
C ALA A 509 -12.92 -4.27 10.94
N ASN A 510 -13.01 -3.97 12.24
CA ASN A 510 -13.59 -4.88 13.24
C ASN A 510 -15.08 -5.13 13.00
N LYS A 511 -15.85 -4.11 12.62
CA LYS A 511 -17.27 -4.27 12.27
C LYS A 511 -17.47 -5.15 11.04
N ARG A 512 -16.60 -5.06 10.02
CA ARG A 512 -16.68 -5.89 8.82
C ARG A 512 -16.42 -7.39 9.09
N ARG A 513 -15.62 -7.73 10.09
CA ARG A 513 -15.31 -9.14 10.45
C ARG A 513 -16.44 -9.85 11.19
N ARG A 514 -17.20 -9.15 12.06
CA ARG A 514 -18.25 -9.77 12.89
C ARG A 514 -19.33 -10.53 12.10
N PRO A 515 -19.88 -9.99 10.99
CA PRO A 515 -20.90 -10.71 10.20
C PRO A 515 -20.39 -12.02 9.59
N GLU A 516 -19.10 -12.09 9.24
CA GLU A 516 -18.50 -13.31 8.68
C GLU A 516 -18.39 -14.40 9.74
N ASP A 517 -17.96 -14.03 10.95
CA ASP A 517 -17.88 -14.94 12.10
C ASP A 517 -19.26 -15.43 12.55
N GLU A 518 -20.26 -14.55 12.59
CA GLU A 518 -21.63 -14.92 12.95
C GLU A 518 -22.27 -15.84 11.88
N ARG A 519 -22.03 -15.58 10.59
CA ARG A 519 -22.46 -16.47 9.50
C ARG A 519 -21.75 -17.83 9.55
N ALA A 520 -20.46 -17.86 9.89
CA ALA A 520 -19.72 -19.11 10.04
C ALA A 520 -20.28 -19.95 11.20
N LYS A 521 -20.59 -19.31 12.35
CA LYS A 521 -21.21 -19.97 13.52
C LYS A 521 -22.61 -20.51 13.22
N SER A 522 -23.44 -19.73 12.51
CA SER A 522 -24.80 -20.18 12.11
C SER A 522 -24.78 -21.38 11.15
N LYS A 523 -23.80 -21.44 10.22
CA LYS A 523 -23.63 -22.61 9.34
C LYS A 523 -23.22 -23.88 10.10
N PHE A 524 -22.44 -23.74 11.17
CA PHE A 524 -22.07 -24.87 12.02
C PHE A 524 -23.23 -25.39 12.87
N SER A 525 -24.07 -24.51 13.42
CA SER A 525 -25.23 -24.95 14.22
C SER A 525 -26.28 -25.70 13.40
N LEU A 526 -26.36 -25.45 12.09
CA LEU A 526 -27.31 -26.12 11.19
C LEU A 526 -26.85 -27.49 10.67
N ARG A 527 -25.58 -27.88 10.88
CA ARG A 527 -25.05 -29.21 10.49
C ARG A 527 -24.97 -30.21 11.64
N GLY A 528 -25.25 -29.77 12.87
CA GLY A 528 -25.22 -30.59 14.08
C GLY A 528 -26.57 -31.15 14.53
N ASN A 529 -27.64 -30.86 13.78
CA ASN A 529 -28.97 -31.46 13.89
C ASN A 529 -29.27 -32.23 12.61
#